data_AF-A0A537Y2G9-F1
#
_entry.id   AF-A0A537Y2G9-F1
#
_cell.length_a   1.000
_cell.length_b   1.000
_cell.length_c   1.000
_cell.angle_alpha   90.00
_cell.angle_beta   90.00
_cell.angle_gamma   90.00
#
_symmetry.space_group_name_H-M   'P 1'
#
loop_
_entity.id
_entity.type
_entity.pdbx_description
1 polymer ?
#
loop_
_entity_poly.entity_id
_entity_poly.type
_entity_poly.pdbx_seq_one_letter_code
_entity_poly.pdbx_strand_id
1 'polypeptide(L)'
;RDLTNHDAEDHANLTYVGTTNKGEDVEINKRAAESDLIVYVNINLVAMDGGHKSVPVGLASYRGVRPHHNVSTMLHSKSYMDPRPGHSAIHDSCARMGQLLKDSGVRIFTIETTLNNEVFPQPFGFMNKREWEWSLKEQATYLAAKKANEMAPPKLRHQVWMRVLAPYGVTGINAGETEAVHERTLARLHQQQLTEVNGQSDVMVVGLPFIGPYNVNSIMNPILVHCLGLGYLFNMYRNKPVVRPGGAMIMFHPVPWEFHQVHHPSYVDFFEEVLSQTTDPSTIESKYEQQYATDPWYIHLYRKSHAYHGVHPFYMWYWGAHALDYLGDVIVVGGNPKACERLGYRAATSFRDALEMAGDTVGRSPSITYLHVPPLAIADVR
;
A
#
# COMPACT_ATOMS: atom_id res chain seq x y z
N ARG A 1 5.37 -3.09 32.32
CA ARG A 1 5.83 -1.69 32.12
C ARG A 1 6.80 -1.65 30.92
N ASP A 2 6.64 -2.59 29.98
CA ASP A 2 7.69 -3.04 29.05
C ASP A 2 7.25 -2.91 27.58
N LEU A 3 6.24 -2.08 27.33
CA LEU A 3 5.78 -1.74 25.99
C LEU A 3 6.41 -0.40 25.61
N THR A 4 7.18 -0.40 24.54
CA THR A 4 7.78 0.80 23.94
C THR A 4 7.52 0.78 22.44
N ASN A 5 7.46 1.97 21.83
CA ASN A 5 7.44 2.10 20.39
C ASN A 5 8.87 2.23 19.88
N HIS A 6 9.15 1.67 18.70
CA HIS A 6 10.35 2.00 17.96
C HIS A 6 10.29 3.48 17.52
N ASP A 7 11.39 4.20 17.71
CA ASP A 7 11.59 5.57 17.27
C ASP A 7 12.73 5.57 16.25
N ALA A 8 12.39 5.77 14.98
CA ALA A 8 13.33 5.75 13.85
C ALA A 8 14.33 6.92 13.88
N GLU A 9 14.06 7.93 14.69
CA GLU A 9 14.85 9.16 14.83
C GLU A 9 15.62 9.20 16.17
N ASP A 10 15.54 8.13 16.98
CA ASP A 10 16.31 8.00 18.22
C ASP A 10 17.70 7.40 17.98
N HIS A 11 18.59 8.16 17.36
CA HIS A 11 19.94 7.71 16.99
C HIS A 11 20.78 7.14 18.14
N ALA A 12 20.49 7.48 19.41
CA ALA A 12 21.16 6.89 20.56
C ALA A 12 20.73 5.43 20.84
N ASN A 13 19.54 5.05 20.37
CA ASN A 13 18.94 3.73 20.50
C ASN A 13 18.78 3.00 19.15
N LEU A 14 19.64 3.36 18.19
CA LEU A 14 19.82 2.65 16.94
C LEU A 14 21.20 2.01 16.89
N THR A 15 21.30 0.84 16.25
CA THR A 15 22.55 0.13 16.01
C THR A 15 22.75 -0.03 14.52
N TYR A 16 23.84 0.55 14.02
CA TYR A 16 24.31 0.27 12.67
C TYR A 16 24.93 -1.13 12.62
N VAL A 17 24.37 -2.00 11.79
CA VAL A 17 24.81 -3.39 11.64
C VAL A 17 25.85 -3.50 10.54
N GLY A 18 25.66 -2.81 9.42
CA GLY A 18 26.60 -2.81 8.31
C GLY A 18 25.96 -2.37 6.99
N THR A 19 26.66 -2.61 5.89
CA THR A 19 26.18 -2.36 4.52
C THR A 19 26.12 -3.67 3.76
N THR A 20 25.05 -3.92 2.98
CA THR A 20 24.99 -5.08 2.08
C THR A 20 25.99 -4.95 0.92
N ASN A 21 26.19 -6.03 0.17
CA ASN A 21 27.01 -6.01 -1.06
C ASN A 21 26.46 -5.11 -2.19
N LYS A 22 25.25 -4.56 -2.04
CA LYS A 22 24.62 -3.61 -2.96
C LYS A 22 24.66 -2.17 -2.45
N GLY A 23 25.35 -1.90 -1.34
CA GLY A 23 25.43 -0.55 -0.78
C GLY A 23 24.20 -0.16 0.04
N GLU A 24 23.46 -1.13 0.57
CA GLU A 24 22.25 -0.88 1.37
C GLU A 24 22.62 -0.87 2.84
N ASP A 25 22.48 0.29 3.49
CA ASP A 25 22.75 0.42 4.92
C ASP A 25 21.70 -0.33 5.75
N VAL A 26 22.14 -1.07 6.76
CA VAL A 26 21.28 -1.76 7.71
C VAL A 26 21.52 -1.16 9.09
N GLU A 27 20.52 -0.45 9.59
CA GLU A 27 20.44 0.09 10.94
C GLU A 27 19.09 -0.30 11.54
N ILE A 28 19.11 -0.89 12.74
CA ILE A 28 17.88 -1.30 13.43
C ILE A 28 17.87 -0.81 14.88
N ASN A 29 16.71 -0.91 15.51
CA ASN A 29 16.53 -0.67 16.95
C ASN A 29 17.60 -1.40 17.79
N LYS A 30 18.33 -0.66 18.61
CA LYS A 30 19.42 -1.17 19.45
C LYS A 30 18.97 -2.29 20.38
N ARG A 31 17.80 -2.16 21.01
CA ARG A 31 17.25 -3.21 21.89
C ARG A 31 17.04 -4.51 21.12
N ALA A 32 16.60 -4.43 19.86
CA ALA A 32 16.44 -5.61 19.01
C ALA A 32 17.81 -6.20 18.62
N ALA A 33 18.74 -5.37 18.16
CA ALA A 33 20.09 -5.79 17.76
C ALA A 33 20.88 -6.49 18.88
N GLU A 34 20.74 -6.01 20.12
CA GLU A 34 21.46 -6.53 21.29
C GLU A 34 20.70 -7.64 22.05
N SER A 35 19.50 -8.01 21.58
CA SER A 35 18.73 -9.08 22.23
C SER A 35 19.30 -10.45 21.93
N ASP A 36 19.28 -11.34 22.92
CA ASP A 36 19.61 -12.75 22.72
C ASP A 36 18.70 -13.40 21.67
N LEU A 37 17.43 -12.98 21.59
CA LEU A 37 16.46 -13.45 20.63
C LEU A 37 15.42 -12.36 20.37
N ILE A 38 15.12 -12.10 19.09
CA ILE A 38 13.96 -11.33 18.66
C ILE A 38 12.83 -12.31 18.37
N VAL A 39 11.67 -12.16 19.03
CA VAL A 39 10.43 -12.83 18.62
C VAL A 39 9.60 -11.82 17.85
N TYR A 40 9.48 -12.00 16.54
CA TYR A 40 8.73 -11.09 15.68
C TYR A 40 7.36 -11.69 15.36
N VAL A 41 6.28 -10.99 15.74
CA VAL A 41 4.90 -11.45 15.53
C VAL A 41 4.20 -10.49 14.61
N ASN A 42 3.65 -10.97 13.50
CA ASN A 42 2.92 -10.16 12.54
C ASN A 42 1.71 -10.87 11.93
N ILE A 43 0.93 -10.04 11.24
CA ILE A 43 -0.19 -10.44 10.40
C ILE A 43 0.23 -10.19 8.95
N ASN A 44 -0.03 -11.16 8.08
CA ASN A 44 0.15 -11.03 6.64
C ASN A 44 -1.24 -10.99 6.02
N LEU A 45 -1.60 -9.84 5.44
CA LEU A 45 -2.86 -9.65 4.71
C LEU A 45 -2.68 -9.93 3.22
N VAL A 46 -1.47 -9.73 2.69
CA VAL A 46 -1.11 -10.00 1.30
C VAL A 46 0.30 -10.58 1.19
N ALA A 47 0.66 -11.11 0.02
CA ALA A 47 1.96 -11.74 -0.25
C ALA A 47 3.17 -10.80 -0.11
N MET A 48 2.93 -9.48 -0.12
CA MET A 48 3.96 -8.48 0.12
C MET A 48 4.37 -8.38 1.61
N ASP A 49 3.53 -8.83 2.53
CA ASP A 49 3.77 -8.68 3.98
C ASP A 49 4.70 -9.77 4.51
N GLY A 50 5.41 -9.46 5.58
CA GLY A 50 6.21 -10.42 6.35
C GLY A 50 7.54 -10.81 5.72
N GLY A 51 8.05 -11.98 6.08
CA GLY A 51 9.38 -12.45 5.70
C GLY A 51 10.45 -11.44 6.14
N HIS A 52 11.42 -11.20 5.27
CA HIS A 52 12.46 -10.19 5.54
C HIS A 52 11.96 -8.74 5.43
N LYS A 53 10.72 -8.46 5.02
CA LYS A 53 10.13 -7.11 5.17
C LYS A 53 9.76 -6.79 6.63
N SER A 54 10.00 -7.73 7.55
CA SER A 54 9.75 -7.62 8.98
C SER A 54 10.86 -6.81 9.69
N VAL A 55 11.83 -7.48 10.32
CA VAL A 55 12.84 -6.86 11.19
C VAL A 55 13.71 -5.79 10.50
N PRO A 56 14.33 -6.03 9.33
CA PRO A 56 15.24 -5.04 8.73
C PRO A 56 14.52 -3.81 8.16
N VAL A 57 13.18 -3.81 8.10
CA VAL A 57 12.39 -2.67 7.63
C VAL A 57 11.59 -2.05 8.78
N GLY A 58 10.81 -2.86 9.49
CA GLY A 58 9.90 -2.41 10.55
C GLY A 58 10.58 -1.89 11.81
N LEU A 59 11.88 -2.16 11.99
CA LEU A 59 12.69 -1.64 13.11
C LEU A 59 13.84 -0.74 12.64
N ALA A 60 13.79 -0.26 11.39
CA ALA A 60 14.85 0.53 10.78
C ALA A 60 14.60 2.04 10.86
N SER A 61 15.69 2.79 10.79
CA SER A 61 15.67 4.25 10.63
C SER A 61 15.47 4.64 9.15
N TYR A 62 15.34 5.95 8.88
CA TYR A 62 15.38 6.47 7.52
C TYR A 62 16.58 5.96 6.72
N ARG A 63 17.77 5.87 7.35
CA ARG A 63 18.98 5.35 6.72
C ARG A 63 18.82 3.91 6.25
N GLY A 64 18.16 3.06 7.04
CA GLY A 64 17.92 1.66 6.68
C GLY A 64 16.80 1.48 5.64
N VAL A 65 15.80 2.37 5.63
CA VAL A 65 14.62 2.24 4.77
C VAL A 65 14.84 2.80 3.36
N ARG A 66 15.59 3.91 3.24
CA ARG A 66 15.83 4.62 1.97
C ARG A 66 16.41 3.75 0.83
N PRO A 67 17.33 2.79 1.07
CA PRO A 67 17.89 1.95 0.00
C PRO A 67 16.86 1.13 -0.77
N HIS A 68 15.68 0.87 -0.19
CA HIS A 68 14.63 0.06 -0.81
C HIS A 68 13.28 0.76 -0.94
N HIS A 69 13.14 1.99 -0.42
CA HIS A 69 11.98 2.87 -0.64
C HIS A 69 12.34 4.05 -1.54
N ASN A 70 12.95 3.77 -2.69
CA ASN A 70 13.32 4.77 -3.69
C ASN A 70 12.73 4.42 -5.05
N VAL A 71 12.71 5.41 -5.95
CA VAL A 71 12.13 5.31 -7.29
C VAL A 71 12.76 4.19 -8.10
N SER A 72 14.10 4.06 -8.05
CA SER A 72 14.79 2.99 -8.77
C SER A 72 14.31 1.61 -8.34
N THR A 73 14.26 1.35 -7.03
CA THR A 73 13.78 0.07 -6.49
C THR A 73 12.32 -0.17 -6.86
N MET A 74 11.45 0.85 -6.79
CA MET A 74 10.03 0.73 -7.14
C MET A 74 9.82 0.42 -8.63
N LEU A 75 10.55 1.08 -9.53
CA LEU A 75 10.52 0.81 -10.98
C LEU A 75 10.99 -0.60 -11.34
N HIS A 76 11.97 -1.13 -10.61
CA HIS A 76 12.50 -2.49 -10.82
C HIS A 76 11.75 -3.57 -10.03
N SER A 77 10.73 -3.19 -9.27
CA SER A 77 9.87 -4.11 -8.52
C SER A 77 8.65 -4.45 -9.36
N LYS A 78 8.83 -5.36 -10.35
CA LYS A 78 7.80 -5.71 -11.35
C LYS A 78 6.54 -6.34 -10.77
N SER A 79 6.56 -6.81 -9.52
CA SER A 79 5.36 -7.11 -8.74
C SER A 79 5.69 -6.99 -7.25
N TYR A 80 4.83 -6.33 -6.47
CA TYR A 80 4.98 -6.28 -5.01
C TYR A 80 4.44 -7.54 -4.33
N MET A 81 3.57 -8.28 -5.01
CA MET A 81 2.93 -9.52 -4.50
C MET A 81 3.69 -10.79 -4.91
N ASP A 82 4.89 -10.64 -5.48
CA ASP A 82 5.71 -11.74 -5.96
C ASP A 82 7.10 -11.71 -5.31
N PRO A 83 7.28 -12.33 -4.14
CA PRO A 83 8.55 -12.32 -3.41
C PRO A 83 9.58 -13.31 -3.98
N ARG A 84 9.31 -13.95 -5.13
CA ARG A 84 10.28 -14.84 -5.78
C ARG A 84 11.52 -14.03 -6.20
N PRO A 85 12.74 -14.58 -6.02
CA PRO A 85 13.97 -13.87 -6.33
C PRO A 85 13.99 -13.28 -7.75
N GLY A 86 14.34 -11.99 -7.87
CA GLY A 86 14.44 -11.29 -9.15
C GLY A 86 13.12 -10.79 -9.75
N HIS A 87 11.98 -11.07 -9.11
CA HIS A 87 10.68 -10.53 -9.54
C HIS A 87 10.38 -9.16 -8.92
N SER A 88 11.01 -8.85 -7.78
CA SER A 88 10.73 -7.65 -7.01
C SER A 88 11.98 -7.13 -6.30
N ALA A 89 12.50 -6.01 -6.78
CA ALA A 89 13.74 -5.43 -6.23
C ALA A 89 13.61 -5.06 -4.74
N ILE A 90 12.43 -4.66 -4.27
CA ILE A 90 12.19 -4.41 -2.83
C ILE A 90 12.30 -5.69 -2.01
N HIS A 91 11.74 -6.82 -2.46
CA HIS A 91 11.86 -8.11 -1.77
C HIS A 91 13.31 -8.61 -1.78
N ASP A 92 13.99 -8.49 -2.92
CA ASP A 92 15.41 -8.86 -3.04
C ASP A 92 16.29 -8.02 -2.10
N SER A 93 15.98 -6.73 -1.92
CA SER A 93 16.66 -5.84 -0.98
C SER A 93 16.41 -6.25 0.47
N CYS A 94 15.15 -6.45 0.85
CA CYS A 94 14.78 -6.90 2.18
C CYS A 94 15.48 -8.23 2.52
N ALA A 95 15.54 -9.18 1.57
CA ALA A 95 16.24 -10.45 1.75
C ALA A 95 17.74 -10.27 2.01
N ARG A 96 18.43 -9.40 1.24
CA ARG A 96 19.85 -9.09 1.48
C ARG A 96 20.09 -8.48 2.85
N MET A 97 19.24 -7.53 3.26
CA MET A 97 19.34 -6.89 4.57
C MET A 97 19.07 -7.88 5.71
N GLY A 98 18.07 -8.75 5.55
CA GLY A 98 17.77 -9.82 6.49
C GLY A 98 18.90 -10.83 6.63
N GLN A 99 19.56 -11.19 5.52
CA GLN A 99 20.75 -12.03 5.55
C GLN A 99 21.91 -11.35 6.28
N LEU A 100 22.13 -10.04 6.09
CA LEU A 100 23.17 -9.31 6.82
C LEU A 100 22.91 -9.30 8.34
N LEU A 101 21.64 -9.17 8.77
CA LEU A 101 21.29 -9.28 10.19
C LEU A 101 21.65 -10.67 10.75
N LYS A 102 21.30 -11.72 10.01
CA LYS A 102 21.60 -13.12 10.37
C LYS A 102 23.11 -13.37 10.47
N ASP A 103 23.88 -12.91 9.49
CA ASP A 103 25.35 -13.04 9.45
C ASP A 103 26.03 -12.27 10.58
N SER A 104 25.40 -11.18 11.05
CA SER A 104 25.87 -10.37 12.19
C SER A 104 25.50 -10.97 13.55
N GLY A 105 24.87 -12.15 13.58
CA GLY A 105 24.53 -12.87 14.81
C GLY A 105 23.16 -12.52 15.41
N VAL A 106 22.35 -11.70 14.74
CA VAL A 106 20.99 -11.37 15.21
C VAL A 106 20.09 -12.60 15.04
N ARG A 107 19.59 -13.12 16.15
CA ARG A 107 18.69 -14.29 16.15
C ARG A 107 17.24 -13.85 16.12
N ILE A 108 16.50 -14.31 15.12
CA ILE A 108 15.08 -13.96 14.91
C ILE A 108 14.25 -15.24 14.89
N PHE A 109 13.23 -15.31 15.74
CA PHE A 109 12.17 -16.29 15.71
C PHE A 109 10.90 -15.61 15.21
N THR A 110 10.46 -15.97 14.01
CA THR A 110 9.35 -15.32 13.32
C THR A 110 8.06 -16.08 13.57
N ILE A 111 6.97 -15.36 13.84
CA ILE A 111 5.61 -15.87 13.96
C ILE A 111 4.73 -15.07 12.99
N GLU A 112 4.38 -15.69 11.87
CA GLU A 112 3.50 -15.10 10.88
C GLU A 112 2.08 -15.67 10.98
N THR A 113 1.10 -14.78 10.87
CA THR A 113 -0.32 -15.12 10.93
C THR A 113 -1.02 -14.70 9.64
N THR A 114 -1.85 -15.57 9.10
CA THR A 114 -2.72 -15.25 7.95
C THR A 114 -4.17 -15.15 8.42
N LEU A 115 -4.91 -14.21 7.84
CA LEU A 115 -6.33 -14.00 8.11
C LEU A 115 -7.17 -14.41 6.90
N ASN A 116 -8.45 -14.70 7.09
CA ASN A 116 -9.40 -14.89 6.01
C ASN A 116 -9.75 -13.55 5.36
N ASN A 117 -10.39 -13.63 4.20
CA ASN A 117 -10.86 -12.48 3.43
C ASN A 117 -12.26 -11.98 3.87
N GLU A 118 -12.68 -12.23 5.13
CA GLU A 118 -13.97 -11.73 5.64
C GLU A 118 -13.85 -10.27 6.10
N VAL A 119 -14.08 -9.34 5.18
CA VAL A 119 -13.86 -7.90 5.41
C VAL A 119 -15.06 -7.23 6.07
N PHE A 120 -16.28 -7.66 5.74
CA PHE A 120 -17.50 -7.02 6.26
C PHE A 120 -18.30 -7.93 7.20
N PRO A 121 -18.61 -7.45 8.43
CA PRO A 121 -19.49 -8.16 9.36
C PRO A 121 -20.95 -8.07 8.92
N GLN A 122 -21.83 -8.85 9.55
CA GLN A 122 -23.27 -8.56 9.48
C GLN A 122 -23.56 -7.18 10.11
N PRO A 123 -24.42 -6.34 9.50
CA PRO A 123 -25.34 -6.60 8.37
C PRO A 123 -24.75 -6.38 6.97
N PHE A 124 -23.48 -5.98 6.86
CA PHE A 124 -22.80 -5.63 5.60
C PHE A 124 -22.19 -6.83 4.85
N GLY A 125 -22.45 -8.06 5.30
CA GLY A 125 -21.82 -9.27 4.76
C GLY A 125 -22.05 -9.51 3.26
N PHE A 126 -23.05 -8.87 2.64
CA PHE A 126 -23.28 -8.93 1.20
C PHE A 126 -22.13 -8.31 0.38
N MET A 127 -21.38 -7.36 0.96
CA MET A 127 -20.22 -6.75 0.32
C MET A 127 -18.99 -7.68 0.26
N ASN A 128 -19.06 -8.88 0.87
CA ASN A 128 -18.05 -9.92 0.64
C ASN A 128 -18.42 -10.86 -0.52
N LYS A 129 -19.59 -10.67 -1.15
CA LYS A 129 -20.12 -11.55 -2.22
C LYS A 129 -20.12 -10.83 -3.55
N ARG A 130 -20.06 -11.61 -4.62
CA ARG A 130 -20.16 -11.08 -6.00
C ARG A 130 -21.57 -10.56 -6.22
N GLU A 131 -21.72 -9.45 -6.94
CA GLU A 131 -23.00 -8.74 -7.06
C GLU A 131 -24.10 -9.62 -7.69
N TRP A 132 -23.74 -10.56 -8.57
CA TRP A 132 -24.69 -11.51 -9.18
C TRP A 132 -25.13 -12.63 -8.22
N GLU A 133 -24.47 -12.79 -7.07
CA GLU A 133 -24.85 -13.73 -6.00
C GLU A 133 -25.79 -13.08 -4.98
N TRP A 134 -26.05 -11.78 -5.10
CA TRP A 134 -26.92 -11.06 -4.17
C TRP A 134 -28.38 -11.46 -4.32
N SER A 135 -28.98 -11.89 -3.22
CA SER A 135 -30.42 -12.06 -3.09
C SER A 135 -31.16 -10.72 -3.19
N LEU A 136 -32.48 -10.76 -3.44
CA LEU A 136 -33.33 -9.55 -3.44
C LEU A 136 -33.22 -8.75 -2.13
N LYS A 137 -33.05 -9.43 -0.99
CA LYS A 137 -32.84 -8.79 0.32
C LYS A 137 -31.51 -8.03 0.37
N GLU A 138 -30.44 -8.59 -0.19
CA GLU A 138 -29.12 -7.96 -0.20
C GLU A 138 -29.07 -6.78 -1.17
N GLN A 139 -29.70 -6.90 -2.34
CA GLN A 139 -29.87 -5.78 -3.27
C GLN A 139 -30.65 -4.61 -2.62
N ALA A 140 -31.75 -4.92 -1.93
CA ALA A 140 -32.51 -3.90 -1.20
C ALA A 140 -31.69 -3.28 -0.06
N THR A 141 -30.94 -4.08 0.69
CA THR A 141 -30.02 -3.62 1.74
C THR A 141 -28.95 -2.69 1.17
N TYR A 142 -28.32 -3.05 0.05
CA TYR A 142 -27.34 -2.22 -0.64
C TYR A 142 -27.93 -0.86 -1.03
N LEU A 143 -29.09 -0.84 -1.71
CA LEU A 143 -29.72 0.41 -2.15
C LEU A 143 -30.06 1.32 -0.96
N ALA A 144 -30.58 0.74 0.13
CA ALA A 144 -30.86 1.48 1.36
C ALA A 144 -29.58 2.04 1.99
N ALA A 145 -28.54 1.21 2.13
CA ALA A 145 -27.25 1.61 2.70
C ALA A 145 -26.56 2.70 1.87
N LYS A 146 -26.55 2.56 0.54
CA LYS A 146 -26.02 3.55 -0.41
C LYS A 146 -26.73 4.89 -0.26
N LYS A 147 -28.07 4.89 -0.32
CA LYS A 147 -28.86 6.13 -0.20
C LYS A 147 -28.66 6.80 1.17
N ALA A 148 -28.66 6.03 2.25
CA ALA A 148 -28.37 6.55 3.59
C ALA A 148 -26.96 7.15 3.67
N ASN A 149 -25.97 6.49 3.10
CA ASN A 149 -24.58 6.94 3.05
C ASN A 149 -24.40 8.25 2.25
N GLU A 150 -25.07 8.35 1.09
CA GLU A 150 -25.07 9.55 0.25
C GLU A 150 -25.71 10.76 0.94
N MET A 151 -26.80 10.54 1.68
CA MET A 151 -27.51 11.58 2.42
C MET A 151 -26.84 11.95 3.75
N ALA A 152 -25.99 11.08 4.32
CA ALA A 152 -25.36 11.32 5.61
C ALA A 152 -24.28 12.42 5.54
N PRO A 153 -24.20 13.32 6.55
CA PRO A 153 -23.11 14.27 6.68
C PRO A 153 -21.74 13.56 6.73
N PRO A 154 -20.66 14.16 6.17
CA PRO A 154 -19.34 13.52 6.08
C PRO A 154 -18.81 12.98 7.41
N LYS A 155 -18.97 13.74 8.51
CA LYS A 155 -18.54 13.32 9.86
C LYS A 155 -19.25 12.05 10.34
N LEU A 156 -20.56 11.96 10.13
CA LEU A 156 -21.34 10.79 10.53
C LEU A 156 -20.96 9.57 9.69
N ARG A 157 -20.78 9.76 8.38
CA ARG A 157 -20.30 8.73 7.46
C ARG A 157 -18.98 8.14 7.92
N HIS A 158 -17.99 8.99 8.18
CA HIS A 158 -16.67 8.58 8.67
C HIS A 158 -16.78 7.79 9.98
N GLN A 159 -17.53 8.30 10.95
CA GLN A 159 -17.73 7.62 12.24
C GLN A 159 -18.37 6.24 12.11
N VAL A 160 -19.36 6.07 11.23
CA VAL A 160 -20.02 4.78 11.01
C VAL A 160 -19.03 3.79 10.38
N TRP A 161 -18.38 4.17 9.28
CA TRP A 161 -17.48 3.29 8.55
C TRP A 161 -16.24 2.90 9.36
N MET A 162 -15.68 3.82 10.15
CA MET A 162 -14.55 3.52 11.04
C MET A 162 -14.89 2.60 12.21
N ARG A 163 -16.17 2.37 12.50
CA ARG A 163 -16.62 1.42 13.54
C ARG A 163 -16.92 0.03 12.98
N VAL A 164 -16.94 -0.14 11.67
CA VAL A 164 -17.13 -1.45 11.05
C VAL A 164 -15.84 -2.24 11.19
N LEU A 165 -15.85 -3.25 12.04
CA LEU A 165 -14.72 -4.14 12.25
C LEU A 165 -14.90 -5.41 11.43
N ALA A 166 -13.88 -5.75 10.66
CA ALA A 166 -13.83 -7.01 9.94
C ALA A 166 -13.81 -8.19 10.92
N PRO A 167 -14.68 -9.20 10.76
CA PRO A 167 -14.72 -10.37 11.64
C PRO A 167 -13.64 -11.40 11.21
N TYR A 168 -12.40 -10.96 11.08
CA TYR A 168 -11.32 -11.81 10.57
C TYR A 168 -11.17 -13.10 11.37
N GLY A 169 -11.16 -14.22 10.66
CA GLY A 169 -10.75 -15.53 11.17
C GLY A 169 -9.28 -15.79 10.84
N VAL A 170 -8.55 -16.38 11.78
CA VAL A 170 -7.17 -16.84 11.53
C VAL A 170 -7.19 -18.07 10.62
N THR A 171 -6.46 -18.04 9.51
CA THR A 171 -6.36 -19.14 8.54
C THR A 171 -5.06 -19.94 8.66
N GLY A 172 -4.07 -19.41 9.37
CA GLY A 172 -2.82 -20.10 9.65
C GLY A 172 -1.90 -19.32 10.56
N ILE A 173 -1.10 -20.04 11.35
CA ILE A 173 -0.02 -19.52 12.19
C ILE A 173 1.21 -20.38 11.90
N ASN A 174 2.30 -19.77 11.45
CA ASN A 174 3.58 -20.43 11.19
C ASN A 174 4.65 -19.80 12.08
N ALA A 175 5.50 -20.62 12.69
CA ALA A 175 6.52 -20.14 13.63
C ALA A 175 7.87 -20.86 13.43
N GLY A 176 8.98 -20.13 13.47
CA GLY A 176 10.32 -20.67 13.22
C GLY A 176 11.28 -19.71 12.51
N GLU A 177 12.16 -20.27 11.69
CA GLU A 177 13.12 -19.53 10.86
C GLU A 177 12.39 -18.73 9.78
N THR A 178 12.78 -17.46 9.60
CA THR A 178 12.04 -16.46 8.80
C THR A 178 11.67 -16.93 7.40
N GLU A 179 12.59 -17.52 6.64
CA GLU A 179 12.33 -17.90 5.24
C GLU A 179 11.43 -19.14 5.18
N ALA A 180 11.71 -20.13 6.04
CA ALA A 180 10.91 -21.35 6.12
C ALA A 180 9.46 -21.08 6.60
N VAL A 181 9.29 -20.11 7.50
CA VAL A 181 7.97 -19.61 7.94
C VAL A 181 7.27 -18.90 6.79
N HIS A 182 7.97 -17.98 6.13
CA HIS A 182 7.40 -17.14 5.09
C HIS A 182 6.90 -17.95 3.88
N GLU A 183 7.64 -18.96 3.44
CA GLU A 183 7.20 -19.87 2.37
C GLU A 183 5.84 -20.50 2.67
N ARG A 184 5.65 -21.00 3.90
CA ARG A 184 4.39 -21.63 4.33
C ARG A 184 3.25 -20.62 4.47
N THR A 185 3.56 -19.42 4.93
CA THR A 185 2.59 -18.33 5.05
C THR A 185 2.09 -17.89 3.67
N LEU A 186 3.00 -17.71 2.70
CA LEU A 186 2.64 -17.39 1.32
C LEU A 186 1.80 -18.48 0.68
N ALA A 187 2.12 -19.76 0.90
CA ALA A 187 1.32 -20.87 0.40
C ALA A 187 -0.13 -20.81 0.93
N ARG A 188 -0.33 -20.43 2.21
CA ARG A 188 -1.66 -20.25 2.79
C ARG A 188 -2.38 -19.02 2.24
N LEU A 189 -1.70 -17.90 2.03
CA LEU A 189 -2.27 -16.70 1.42
C LEU A 189 -2.71 -16.96 -0.02
N HIS A 190 -1.86 -17.61 -0.81
CA HIS A 190 -2.17 -17.89 -2.21
C HIS A 190 -3.37 -18.84 -2.37
N GLN A 191 -3.61 -19.76 -1.44
CA GLN A 191 -4.81 -20.62 -1.47
C GLN A 191 -6.13 -19.84 -1.48
N GLN A 192 -6.17 -18.64 -0.89
CA GLN A 192 -7.40 -17.83 -0.81
C GLN A 192 -7.41 -16.61 -1.73
N GLN A 193 -6.24 -16.08 -2.13
CA GLN A 193 -6.16 -14.81 -2.88
C GLN A 193 -5.81 -15.00 -4.36
N LEU A 194 -5.10 -16.07 -4.71
CA LEU A 194 -4.55 -16.21 -6.06
C LEU A 194 -5.65 -16.62 -7.05
N THR A 195 -5.88 -15.79 -8.05
CA THR A 195 -6.90 -16.02 -9.10
C THR A 195 -6.24 -16.01 -10.46
N GLU A 196 -6.41 -17.08 -11.24
CA GLU A 196 -5.87 -17.16 -12.60
C GLU A 196 -6.59 -16.19 -13.53
N VAL A 197 -5.82 -15.40 -14.29
CA VAL A 197 -6.33 -14.45 -15.28
C VAL A 197 -5.65 -14.70 -16.63
N ASN A 198 -6.45 -14.80 -17.69
CA ASN A 198 -5.94 -15.05 -19.04
C ASN A 198 -5.62 -13.73 -19.74
N GLY A 199 -4.32 -13.45 -19.92
CA GLY A 199 -3.86 -12.25 -20.63
C GLY A 199 -4.14 -10.95 -19.89
N GLN A 200 -3.82 -9.85 -20.57
CA GLN A 200 -3.96 -8.48 -20.05
C GLN A 200 -5.10 -7.76 -20.79
N SER A 201 -5.76 -6.84 -20.11
CA SER A 201 -6.79 -5.96 -20.71
C SER A 201 -6.24 -4.60 -21.09
N ASP A 202 -6.94 -3.89 -21.97
CA ASP A 202 -6.65 -2.50 -22.31
C ASP A 202 -6.95 -1.55 -21.13
N VAL A 203 -8.00 -1.86 -20.36
CA VAL A 203 -8.45 -1.08 -19.21
C VAL A 203 -8.56 -1.95 -17.96
N MET A 204 -7.98 -1.48 -16.85
CA MET A 204 -8.26 -2.01 -15.52
C MET A 204 -9.21 -1.07 -14.79
N VAL A 205 -10.26 -1.62 -14.21
CA VAL A 205 -11.23 -0.89 -13.38
C VAL A 205 -11.13 -1.36 -11.94
N VAL A 206 -11.12 -0.43 -10.99
CA VAL A 206 -11.09 -0.75 -9.56
C VAL A 206 -11.83 0.28 -8.71
N GLY A 207 -12.50 -0.18 -7.66
CA GLY A 207 -13.06 0.68 -6.61
C GLY A 207 -12.07 0.80 -5.46
N LEU A 208 -11.77 2.02 -5.00
CA LEU A 208 -10.87 2.22 -3.87
C LEU A 208 -11.68 2.24 -2.57
N PRO A 209 -11.37 1.37 -1.59
CA PRO A 209 -12.03 1.42 -0.30
C PRO A 209 -11.72 2.72 0.45
N PHE A 210 -12.59 3.08 1.40
CA PHE A 210 -12.42 4.28 2.23
C PHE A 210 -11.24 4.19 3.22
N ILE A 211 -10.65 3.00 3.38
CA ILE A 211 -9.59 2.70 4.32
C ILE A 211 -8.46 1.92 3.64
N GLY A 212 -7.24 2.23 4.04
CA GLY A 212 -6.00 1.57 3.69
C GLY A 212 -5.02 1.63 4.86
N PRO A 213 -3.78 1.17 4.68
CA PRO A 213 -2.83 0.99 5.79
C PRO A 213 -2.48 2.28 6.54
N TYR A 214 -2.61 3.45 5.89
CA TYR A 214 -2.06 4.71 6.39
C TYR A 214 -3.10 5.79 6.71
N ASN A 215 -4.39 5.43 6.74
CA ASN A 215 -5.48 6.33 7.13
C ASN A 215 -6.41 5.77 8.21
N VAL A 216 -5.98 4.76 8.98
CA VAL A 216 -6.75 4.28 10.14
C VAL A 216 -6.97 5.45 11.10
N ASN A 217 -8.24 5.73 11.41
CA ASN A 217 -8.68 6.90 12.20
C ASN A 217 -8.26 8.27 11.61
N SER A 218 -8.01 8.32 10.30
CA SER A 218 -7.61 9.52 9.57
C SER A 218 -8.41 9.66 8.27
N ILE A 219 -7.97 10.57 7.40
CA ILE A 219 -8.58 10.88 6.11
C ILE A 219 -7.83 10.15 4.99
N MET A 220 -8.57 9.55 4.06
CA MET A 220 -8.02 9.05 2.78
C MET A 220 -7.70 10.23 1.86
N ASN A 221 -6.58 10.90 2.13
CA ASN A 221 -6.12 12.09 1.39
C ASN A 221 -5.61 11.73 -0.03
N PRO A 222 -5.41 12.71 -0.94
CA PRO A 222 -5.04 12.45 -2.34
C PRO A 222 -3.78 11.58 -2.52
N ILE A 223 -2.76 11.76 -1.68
CA ILE A 223 -1.51 10.97 -1.76
C ILE A 223 -1.78 9.53 -1.34
N LEU A 224 -2.65 9.30 -0.35
CA LEU A 224 -3.03 7.95 0.05
C LEU A 224 -3.94 7.27 -0.98
N VAL A 225 -4.75 8.03 -1.72
CA VAL A 225 -5.49 7.52 -2.89
C VAL A 225 -4.52 7.06 -3.98
N HIS A 226 -3.49 7.86 -4.29
CA HIS A 226 -2.42 7.48 -5.20
C HIS A 226 -1.76 6.17 -4.72
N CYS A 227 -1.35 6.10 -3.46
CA CYS A 227 -0.67 4.93 -2.91
C CYS A 227 -1.57 3.69 -2.95
N LEU A 228 -2.83 3.79 -2.50
CA LEU A 228 -3.76 2.67 -2.51
C LEU A 228 -4.08 2.21 -3.93
N GLY A 229 -4.35 3.13 -4.85
CA GLY A 229 -4.66 2.82 -6.24
C GLY A 229 -3.46 2.24 -6.99
N LEU A 230 -2.41 3.04 -7.14
CA LEU A 230 -1.24 2.71 -7.98
C LEU A 230 -0.19 1.89 -7.24
N GLY A 231 -0.01 2.10 -5.94
CA GLY A 231 0.98 1.37 -5.15
C GLY A 231 0.50 0.00 -4.70
N TYR A 232 -0.77 -0.15 -4.32
CA TYR A 232 -1.33 -1.42 -3.87
C TYR A 232 -2.15 -2.10 -4.97
N LEU A 233 -3.29 -1.54 -5.37
CA LEU A 233 -4.29 -2.24 -6.18
C LEU A 233 -3.82 -2.55 -7.60
N PHE A 234 -3.11 -1.62 -8.25
CA PHE A 234 -2.43 -1.90 -9.51
C PHE A 234 -1.44 -3.06 -9.37
N ASN A 235 -0.72 -3.16 -8.25
CA ASN A 235 0.29 -4.18 -7.98
C ASN A 235 -0.27 -5.50 -7.43
N MET A 236 -1.60 -5.69 -7.35
CA MET A 236 -2.24 -6.94 -6.90
C MET A 236 -2.19 -8.05 -7.97
N TYR A 237 -1.00 -8.40 -8.43
CA TYR A 237 -0.77 -9.45 -9.43
C TYR A 237 0.55 -10.19 -9.21
N ARG A 238 0.68 -11.37 -9.84
CA ARG A 238 1.95 -12.07 -10.09
C ARG A 238 2.25 -12.08 -11.58
N ASN A 239 3.53 -12.19 -11.92
CA ASN A 239 4.10 -12.17 -13.27
C ASN A 239 3.97 -10.83 -14.03
N LYS A 240 2.76 -10.34 -14.29
CA LYS A 240 2.51 -9.09 -15.05
C LYS A 240 1.19 -8.42 -14.62
N PRO A 241 1.05 -7.09 -14.74
CA PRO A 241 -0.20 -6.39 -14.41
C PRO A 241 -1.41 -6.92 -15.18
N VAL A 242 -2.60 -6.73 -14.62
CA VAL A 242 -3.87 -7.10 -15.28
C VAL A 242 -4.15 -6.24 -16.51
N VAL A 243 -3.66 -5.00 -16.52
CA VAL A 243 -3.68 -4.08 -17.65
C VAL A 243 -2.40 -4.25 -18.48
N ARG A 244 -2.46 -4.09 -19.80
CA ARG A 244 -1.27 -4.14 -20.68
C ARG A 244 -0.40 -2.87 -20.54
N PRO A 245 0.87 -2.89 -20.97
CA PRO A 245 1.69 -1.68 -21.03
C PRO A 245 1.00 -0.61 -21.89
N GLY A 246 1.00 0.64 -21.43
CA GLY A 246 0.31 1.76 -22.07
C GLY A 246 -1.21 1.66 -22.06
N GLY A 247 -1.79 0.76 -21.23
CA GLY A 247 -3.22 0.71 -20.98
C GLY A 247 -3.68 1.79 -19.99
N ALA A 248 -4.99 1.83 -19.71
CA ALA A 248 -5.58 2.81 -18.81
C ALA A 248 -6.08 2.17 -17.50
N MET A 249 -5.96 2.89 -16.39
CA MET A 249 -6.57 2.53 -15.12
C MET A 249 -7.71 3.48 -14.78
N ILE A 250 -8.89 2.93 -14.51
CA ILE A 250 -10.07 3.67 -14.06
C ILE A 250 -10.33 3.35 -12.58
N MET A 251 -10.25 4.37 -11.73
CA MET A 251 -10.46 4.27 -10.29
C MET A 251 -11.78 4.93 -9.89
N PHE A 252 -12.50 4.37 -8.93
CA PHE A 252 -13.66 5.03 -8.30
C PHE A 252 -13.29 5.53 -6.91
N HIS A 253 -13.18 6.85 -6.73
CA HIS A 253 -12.91 7.47 -5.44
C HIS A 253 -13.18 8.99 -5.47
N PRO A 254 -13.64 9.61 -4.36
CA PRO A 254 -13.89 11.07 -4.31
C PRO A 254 -12.63 11.96 -4.32
N VAL A 255 -11.46 11.41 -3.97
CA VAL A 255 -10.15 12.11 -3.92
C VAL A 255 -10.25 13.50 -3.26
N PRO A 256 -10.65 13.58 -1.98
CA PRO A 256 -10.91 14.87 -1.34
C PRO A 256 -9.62 15.69 -1.24
N TRP A 257 -9.68 17.00 -1.49
CA TRP A 257 -8.57 17.93 -1.20
C TRP A 257 -8.54 18.22 0.31
N GLU A 258 -8.25 17.19 1.11
CA GLU A 258 -8.32 17.23 2.57
C GLU A 258 -7.20 16.41 3.19
N PHE A 259 -6.63 16.93 4.28
CA PHE A 259 -5.53 16.29 5.02
C PHE A 259 -5.75 16.41 6.52
N HIS A 260 -5.38 15.36 7.25
CA HIS A 260 -5.43 15.40 8.71
C HIS A 260 -4.18 16.07 9.26
N GLN A 261 -4.31 17.32 9.73
CA GLN A 261 -3.20 18.19 10.12
C GLN A 261 -2.27 17.60 11.21
N VAL A 262 -2.78 16.71 12.06
CA VAL A 262 -1.99 16.08 13.14
C VAL A 262 -1.29 14.80 12.67
N HIS A 263 -1.90 14.03 11.77
CA HIS A 263 -1.35 12.73 11.35
C HIS A 263 -0.47 12.89 10.12
N HIS A 264 -0.84 13.81 9.23
CA HIS A 264 -0.25 13.96 7.91
C HIS A 264 0.27 15.40 7.66
N PRO A 265 1.01 16.04 8.59
CA PRO A 265 1.51 17.40 8.38
C PRO A 265 2.44 17.50 7.17
N SER A 266 3.41 16.59 7.03
CA SER A 266 4.32 16.54 5.87
C SER A 266 3.61 16.25 4.54
N TYR A 267 2.42 15.64 4.58
CA TYR A 267 1.63 15.39 3.37
C TYR A 267 1.02 16.67 2.83
N VAL A 268 0.68 17.62 3.70
CA VAL A 268 0.15 18.92 3.29
C VAL A 268 1.20 19.65 2.47
N ASP A 269 2.41 19.75 3.01
CA ASP A 269 3.51 20.48 2.37
C ASP A 269 4.00 19.75 1.12
N PHE A 270 4.08 18.41 1.15
CA PHE A 270 4.34 17.62 -0.06
C PHE A 270 3.31 17.88 -1.16
N PHE A 271 2.02 17.93 -0.81
CA PHE A 271 0.96 18.16 -1.79
C PHE A 271 0.98 19.60 -2.33
N GLU A 272 1.17 20.60 -1.48
CA GLU A 272 1.09 22.02 -1.86
C GLU A 272 2.38 22.59 -2.45
N GLU A 273 3.54 22.12 -2.01
CA GLU A 273 4.84 22.64 -2.41
C GLU A 273 5.55 21.75 -3.44
N VAL A 274 5.47 20.42 -3.29
CA VAL A 274 6.21 19.51 -4.17
C VAL A 274 5.37 19.15 -5.40
N LEU A 275 4.16 18.62 -5.19
CA LEU A 275 3.27 18.21 -6.30
C LEU A 275 2.73 19.40 -7.11
N SER A 276 2.81 20.63 -6.60
CA SER A 276 2.51 21.83 -7.40
C SER A 276 3.60 22.17 -8.41
N GLN A 277 4.82 21.65 -8.22
CA GLN A 277 5.98 21.91 -9.07
C GLN A 277 6.29 20.75 -10.02
N THR A 278 6.16 19.51 -9.54
CA THR A 278 6.42 18.31 -10.34
C THR A 278 5.68 17.09 -9.80
N THR A 279 5.29 16.19 -10.70
CA THR A 279 4.78 14.85 -10.38
C THR A 279 5.79 13.75 -10.69
N ASP A 280 6.93 14.08 -11.31
CA ASP A 280 7.99 13.14 -11.67
C ASP A 280 8.69 12.58 -10.42
N PRO A 281 8.59 11.27 -10.13
CA PRO A 281 9.17 10.69 -8.92
C PRO A 281 10.69 10.92 -8.78
N SER A 282 11.45 10.84 -9.88
CA SER A 282 12.91 10.97 -9.86
C SER A 282 13.35 12.39 -9.50
N THR A 283 12.67 13.40 -10.05
CA THR A 283 12.87 14.80 -9.68
C THR A 283 12.51 15.04 -8.22
N ILE A 284 11.42 14.42 -7.74
CA ILE A 284 10.97 14.54 -6.35
C ILE A 284 12.01 13.95 -5.39
N GLU A 285 12.50 12.74 -5.65
CA GLU A 285 13.53 12.05 -4.87
C GLU A 285 14.83 12.87 -4.78
N SER A 286 15.34 13.32 -5.92
CA SER A 286 16.62 14.01 -5.97
C SER A 286 16.61 15.42 -5.34
N LYS A 287 15.47 16.14 -5.38
CA LYS A 287 15.40 17.54 -4.93
C LYS A 287 14.85 17.73 -3.52
N TYR A 288 13.90 16.90 -3.09
CA TYR A 288 13.06 17.23 -1.92
C TYR A 288 13.10 16.18 -0.80
N GLU A 289 13.25 14.89 -1.12
CA GLU A 289 13.13 13.79 -0.14
C GLU A 289 13.99 14.01 1.10
N GLN A 290 15.30 14.21 0.91
CA GLN A 290 16.24 14.28 2.01
C GLN A 290 16.00 15.49 2.91
N GLN A 291 15.54 16.62 2.35
CA GLN A 291 15.18 17.80 3.13
C GLN A 291 14.06 17.46 4.10
N TYR A 292 12.98 16.82 3.62
CA TYR A 292 11.85 16.43 4.46
C TYR A 292 12.21 15.32 5.46
N ALA A 293 13.07 14.39 5.07
CA ALA A 293 13.52 13.31 5.94
C ALA A 293 14.39 13.81 7.11
N THR A 294 15.09 14.92 6.94
CA THR A 294 16.04 15.44 7.95
C THR A 294 15.58 16.74 8.59
N ASP A 295 14.38 17.23 8.27
CA ASP A 295 13.84 18.47 8.82
C ASP A 295 13.56 18.33 10.33
N PRO A 296 14.18 19.16 11.19
CA PRO A 296 13.97 19.11 12.63
C PRO A 296 12.52 19.28 13.06
N TRP A 297 11.70 20.00 12.29
CA TRP A 297 10.29 20.19 12.56
C TRP A 297 9.49 18.92 12.35
N TYR A 298 9.65 18.23 11.21
CA TYR A 298 8.96 16.96 10.98
C TYR A 298 9.45 15.86 11.92
N ILE A 299 10.74 15.82 12.24
CA ILE A 299 11.28 14.92 13.27
C ILE A 299 10.62 15.20 14.62
N HIS A 300 10.50 16.47 15.02
CA HIS A 300 9.80 16.82 16.26
C HIS A 300 8.36 16.34 16.28
N LEU A 301 7.60 16.56 15.19
CA LEU A 301 6.21 16.11 15.08
C LEU A 301 6.09 14.58 15.11
N TYR A 302 6.96 13.86 14.41
CA TYR A 302 7.01 12.40 14.44
C TYR A 302 7.27 11.87 15.86
N ARG A 303 8.26 12.44 16.57
CA ARG A 303 8.68 11.93 17.88
C ARG A 303 7.78 12.36 19.04
N LYS A 304 7.07 13.49 18.92
CA LYS A 304 6.33 14.13 20.03
C LYS A 304 4.83 14.28 19.80
N SER A 305 4.34 13.96 18.60
CA SER A 305 2.91 14.00 18.24
C SER A 305 2.46 12.64 17.67
N HIS A 306 1.38 12.63 16.90
CA HIS A 306 0.85 11.47 16.18
C HIS A 306 1.13 11.53 14.67
N ALA A 307 2.15 12.29 14.26
CA ALA A 307 2.48 12.50 12.86
C ALA A 307 3.27 11.33 12.28
N TYR A 308 3.02 11.02 11.01
CA TYR A 308 3.96 10.21 10.22
C TYR A 308 5.29 10.94 10.04
N HIS A 309 6.37 10.17 9.79
CA HIS A 309 7.69 10.71 9.49
C HIS A 309 7.66 11.67 8.30
N GLY A 310 8.55 12.68 8.30
CA GLY A 310 8.61 13.70 7.24
C GLY A 310 8.75 13.14 5.83
N VAL A 311 9.49 12.03 5.68
CA VAL A 311 9.70 11.33 4.40
C VAL A 311 8.51 10.47 3.94
N HIS A 312 7.56 10.16 4.82
CA HIS A 312 6.51 9.19 4.54
C HIS A 312 5.67 9.49 3.27
N PRO A 313 5.25 10.75 2.94
CA PRO A 313 4.50 11.01 1.71
C PRO A 313 5.30 10.73 0.43
N PHE A 314 6.64 10.84 0.47
CA PHE A 314 7.52 10.51 -0.66
C PHE A 314 7.46 9.03 -0.99
N TYR A 315 7.54 8.18 0.03
CA TYR A 315 7.42 6.74 -0.16
C TYR A 315 6.03 6.36 -0.66
N MET A 316 4.96 7.00 -0.18
CA MET A 316 3.62 6.79 -0.71
C MET A 316 3.51 7.14 -2.20
N TRP A 317 4.25 8.14 -2.66
CA TRP A 317 4.36 8.50 -4.07
C TRP A 317 5.20 7.49 -4.87
N TYR A 318 6.34 7.05 -4.34
CA TYR A 318 7.23 6.13 -5.07
C TYR A 318 6.63 4.75 -5.24
N TRP A 319 5.79 4.31 -4.32
CA TRP A 319 5.06 3.05 -4.46
C TRP A 319 4.20 3.02 -5.74
N GLY A 320 3.73 4.16 -6.25
CA GLY A 320 3.03 4.23 -7.52
C GLY A 320 3.95 4.39 -8.74
N ALA A 321 5.28 4.49 -8.58
CA ALA A 321 6.20 4.80 -9.67
C ALA A 321 6.16 3.75 -10.79
N HIS A 322 6.10 2.46 -10.45
CA HIS A 322 5.97 1.40 -11.46
C HIS A 322 4.66 1.56 -12.27
N ALA A 323 3.55 1.82 -11.60
CA ALA A 323 2.26 2.00 -12.28
C ALA A 323 2.26 3.25 -13.18
N LEU A 324 2.85 4.35 -12.72
CA LEU A 324 2.99 5.58 -13.51
C LEU A 324 3.83 5.38 -14.77
N ASP A 325 4.91 4.59 -14.70
CA ASP A 325 5.74 4.23 -15.85
C ASP A 325 5.03 3.25 -16.80
N TYR A 326 4.19 2.37 -16.24
CA TYR A 326 3.54 1.30 -16.98
C TYR A 326 2.25 1.72 -17.69
N LEU A 327 1.46 2.58 -17.06
CA LEU A 327 0.15 3.03 -17.54
C LEU A 327 0.30 4.17 -18.53
N GLY A 328 -0.55 4.18 -19.56
CA GLY A 328 -0.70 5.33 -20.44
C GLY A 328 -1.63 6.41 -19.85
N ASP A 329 -2.46 6.03 -18.87
CA ASP A 329 -3.52 6.90 -18.35
C ASP A 329 -4.07 6.45 -17.00
N VAL A 330 -4.47 7.43 -16.20
CA VAL A 330 -5.15 7.23 -14.91
C VAL A 330 -6.34 8.17 -14.83
N ILE A 331 -7.52 7.58 -14.73
CA ILE A 331 -8.81 8.30 -14.73
C ILE A 331 -9.55 7.98 -13.43
N VAL A 332 -10.07 9.00 -12.76
CA VAL A 332 -10.80 8.83 -11.50
C VAL A 332 -12.25 9.26 -11.66
N VAL A 333 -13.16 8.31 -11.50
CA VAL A 333 -14.61 8.55 -11.49
C VAL A 333 -15.04 9.08 -10.13
N GLY A 334 -15.71 10.23 -10.13
CA GLY A 334 -16.18 10.91 -8.92
C GLY A 334 -15.11 11.69 -8.16
N GLY A 335 -13.88 11.74 -8.66
CA GLY A 335 -12.77 12.45 -8.03
C GLY A 335 -12.94 13.98 -8.09
N ASN A 336 -12.44 14.68 -7.07
CA ASN A 336 -12.32 16.13 -7.11
C ASN A 336 -11.40 16.53 -8.28
N PRO A 337 -11.89 17.30 -9.27
CA PRO A 337 -11.13 17.57 -10.49
C PRO A 337 -9.78 18.23 -10.23
N LYS A 338 -9.72 19.18 -9.28
CA LYS A 338 -8.46 19.87 -8.97
C LYS A 338 -7.47 18.96 -8.26
N ALA A 339 -7.96 18.10 -7.36
CA ALA A 339 -7.09 17.14 -6.67
C ALA A 339 -6.53 16.12 -7.67
N CYS A 340 -7.38 15.56 -8.55
CA CYS A 340 -6.94 14.67 -9.62
C CYS A 340 -5.90 15.34 -10.52
N GLU A 341 -6.15 16.57 -10.97
CA GLU A 341 -5.20 17.34 -11.78
C GLU A 341 -3.85 17.54 -11.06
N ARG A 342 -3.85 17.86 -9.76
CA ARG A 342 -2.62 17.97 -8.94
C ARG A 342 -1.83 16.66 -8.89
N LEU A 343 -2.50 15.51 -8.95
CA LEU A 343 -1.84 14.19 -9.01
C LEU A 343 -1.39 13.80 -10.43
N GLY A 344 -1.72 14.59 -11.46
CA GLY A 344 -1.48 14.27 -12.86
C GLY A 344 -2.53 13.33 -13.48
N TYR A 345 -3.73 13.26 -12.90
CA TYR A 345 -4.82 12.37 -13.32
C TYR A 345 -5.98 13.12 -13.96
N ARG A 346 -6.80 12.39 -14.71
CA ARG A 346 -8.05 12.92 -15.25
C ARG A 346 -9.22 12.58 -14.35
N ALA A 347 -10.17 13.51 -14.18
CA ALA A 347 -11.40 13.27 -13.43
C ALA A 347 -12.58 13.08 -14.38
N ALA A 348 -13.43 12.09 -14.09
CA ALA A 348 -14.64 11.79 -14.85
C ALA A 348 -15.87 11.83 -13.94
N THR A 349 -17.02 12.26 -14.45
CA THR A 349 -18.26 12.30 -13.66
C THR A 349 -18.97 10.96 -13.63
N SER A 350 -18.87 10.20 -14.72
CA SER A 350 -19.47 8.89 -14.87
C SER A 350 -18.46 7.85 -15.39
N PHE A 351 -18.78 6.58 -15.23
CA PHE A 351 -17.99 5.50 -15.82
C PHE A 351 -17.99 5.55 -17.35
N ARG A 352 -19.10 5.98 -17.96
CA ARG A 352 -19.19 6.16 -19.42
C ARG A 352 -18.20 7.21 -19.89
N ASP A 353 -18.15 8.36 -19.21
CA ASP A 353 -17.20 9.43 -19.55
C ASP A 353 -15.77 8.93 -19.40
N ALA A 354 -15.47 8.18 -18.34
CA ALA A 354 -14.14 7.60 -18.13
C ALA A 354 -13.74 6.63 -19.25
N LEU A 355 -14.68 5.83 -19.79
CA LEU A 355 -14.41 4.96 -20.93
C LEU A 355 -14.21 5.74 -22.24
N GLU A 356 -14.98 6.80 -22.45
CA GLU A 356 -14.80 7.70 -23.61
C GLU A 356 -13.42 8.36 -23.55
N MET A 357 -13.06 8.91 -22.39
CA MET A 357 -11.74 9.47 -22.12
C MET A 357 -10.63 8.44 -22.32
N ALA A 358 -10.77 7.22 -21.79
CA ALA A 358 -9.78 6.16 -21.98
C ALA A 358 -9.59 5.79 -23.46
N GLY A 359 -10.63 5.99 -24.29
CA GLY A 359 -10.58 5.75 -25.72
C GLY A 359 -9.51 6.56 -26.46
N ASP A 360 -9.09 7.71 -25.94
CA ASP A 360 -7.98 8.51 -26.46
C ASP A 360 -6.63 7.76 -26.35
N THR A 361 -6.49 6.91 -25.33
CA THR A 361 -5.28 6.17 -25.00
C THR A 361 -5.30 4.75 -25.56
N VAL A 362 -6.44 4.06 -25.44
CA VAL A 362 -6.53 2.62 -25.73
C VAL A 362 -7.44 2.26 -26.91
N GLY A 363 -8.02 3.26 -27.58
CA GLY A 363 -8.93 3.06 -28.72
C GLY A 363 -10.38 2.82 -28.32
N ARG A 364 -11.27 2.76 -29.32
CA ARG A 364 -12.74 2.84 -29.13
C ARG A 364 -13.43 1.57 -28.64
N SER A 365 -12.74 0.43 -28.62
CA SER A 365 -13.33 -0.85 -28.21
C SER A 365 -12.36 -1.64 -27.34
N PRO A 366 -12.01 -1.11 -26.15
CA PRO A 366 -11.03 -1.74 -25.28
C PRO A 366 -11.58 -2.99 -24.61
N SER A 367 -10.71 -3.96 -24.37
CA SER A 367 -10.94 -5.03 -23.38
C SER A 367 -10.84 -4.46 -21.97
N ILE A 368 -11.71 -4.91 -21.06
CA ILE A 368 -11.83 -4.36 -19.70
C ILE A 368 -11.77 -5.49 -18.68
N THR A 369 -10.91 -5.36 -17.68
CA THR A 369 -10.96 -6.19 -16.47
C THR A 369 -11.35 -5.35 -15.26
N TYR A 370 -12.33 -5.82 -14.49
CA TYR A 370 -12.71 -5.25 -13.21
C TYR A 370 -12.11 -6.06 -12.07
N LEU A 371 -11.20 -5.45 -11.30
CA LEU A 371 -10.67 -6.03 -10.08
C LEU A 371 -11.59 -5.64 -8.92
N HIS A 372 -12.46 -6.58 -8.51
CA HIS A 372 -13.36 -6.40 -7.38
C HIS A 372 -12.59 -6.51 -6.06
N VAL A 373 -12.51 -5.42 -5.30
CA VAL A 373 -11.89 -5.35 -3.97
C VAL A 373 -12.75 -4.46 -3.06
N PRO A 374 -12.98 -4.86 -1.80
CA PRO A 374 -12.67 -6.14 -1.16
C PRO A 374 -13.59 -7.30 -1.62
N PRO A 375 -13.26 -8.59 -1.37
CA PRO A 375 -12.07 -9.11 -0.66
C PRO A 375 -10.76 -8.93 -1.45
N LEU A 376 -9.61 -9.15 -0.80
CA LEU A 376 -8.31 -9.03 -1.45
C LEU A 376 -8.07 -10.23 -2.38
N ALA A 377 -7.70 -9.96 -3.63
CA ALA A 377 -7.34 -10.95 -4.63
C ALA A 377 -6.03 -10.55 -5.31
N ILE A 378 -5.23 -11.55 -5.68
CA ILE A 378 -3.98 -11.40 -6.45
C ILE A 378 -4.20 -12.08 -7.79
N ALA A 379 -4.04 -11.36 -8.89
CA ALA A 379 -4.17 -11.92 -10.23
C ALA A 379 -2.91 -12.69 -10.64
N ASP A 380 -3.02 -14.00 -10.91
CA ASP A 380 -1.96 -14.79 -11.56
C ASP A 380 -2.14 -14.70 -13.08
N VAL A 381 -1.55 -13.67 -13.68
CA VAL A 381 -1.76 -13.37 -15.10
C VAL A 381 -0.85 -14.26 -15.95
N ARG A 382 -1.46 -15.09 -16.79
CA ARG A 382 -0.77 -16.02 -17.71
C ARG A 382 -0.28 -15.34 -18.99
#